data_AF-S8DYA1-F1
#
_entry.id   AF-S8DYA1-F1
#
_cell.length_a   1.000
_cell.length_b   1.000
_cell.length_c   1.000
_cell.angle_alpha   90.00
_cell.angle_beta   90.00
_cell.angle_gamma   90.00
#
_symmetry.space_group_name_H-M   'P 1'
#
loop_
_entity.id
_entity.type
_entity.pdbx_description
1 polymer ?
#
loop_
_entity_poly.entity_id
_entity_poly.type
_entity_poly.pdbx_seq_one_letter_code
_entity_poly.pdbx_strand_id
1 'polypeptide(L)'
;EKGKGGKKMVGSGAGGDRSKEAVGMMALHESLRTICFNSDWNYSVFWTIRPRPRVRAGNCNKVGDENGSLMLMWEDGFCRSREAADCLDEMNGEDPIRKAFSKMSIQLYNYGEGLMGKVASDKCHKWVFKGPTECEPNISNYWQSSFDAV
;
A
#
# COMPACT_ATOMS: atom_id res chain seq x y z
N GLU A 1 -6.20 19.89 -62.23
CA GLU A 1 -7.22 19.28 -61.35
C GLU A 1 -6.68 19.23 -59.93
N LYS A 2 -7.30 19.94 -58.98
CA LYS A 2 -6.87 19.98 -57.56
C LYS A 2 -7.54 18.85 -56.79
N GLY A 3 -6.78 17.83 -56.39
CA GLY A 3 -7.24 16.80 -55.46
C GLY A 3 -7.00 17.19 -54.00
N LYS A 4 -8.06 17.56 -53.28
CA LYS A 4 -8.07 17.70 -51.81
C LYS A 4 -8.05 16.31 -51.17
N GLY A 5 -6.97 15.95 -50.48
CA GLY A 5 -6.90 14.79 -49.58
C GLY A 5 -7.10 15.23 -48.13
N GLY A 6 -8.16 14.72 -47.48
CA GLY A 6 -8.64 15.14 -46.17
C GLY A 6 -7.67 14.90 -45.01
N LYS A 7 -7.61 15.86 -44.09
CA LYS A 7 -6.95 15.75 -42.79
C LYS A 7 -7.81 14.86 -41.89
N LYS A 8 -7.34 13.65 -41.57
CA LYS A 8 -7.99 12.76 -40.60
C LYS A 8 -7.73 13.32 -39.20
N MET A 9 -8.77 13.78 -38.52
CA MET A 9 -8.72 14.06 -37.08
C MET A 9 -8.62 12.74 -36.34
N VAL A 10 -7.50 12.51 -35.65
CA VAL A 10 -7.40 11.48 -34.60
C VAL A 10 -8.01 12.09 -33.34
N GLY A 11 -9.21 11.61 -32.99
CA GLY A 11 -9.90 11.98 -31.75
C GLY A 11 -9.22 11.35 -30.54
N SER A 12 -9.04 12.17 -29.49
CA SER A 12 -8.57 11.78 -28.16
C SER A 12 -9.46 10.70 -27.54
N GLY A 13 -8.92 9.49 -27.37
CA GLY A 13 -9.53 8.39 -26.61
C GLY A 13 -9.19 8.38 -25.12
N ALA A 14 -8.96 9.53 -24.48
CA ALA A 14 -8.46 9.62 -23.10
C ALA A 14 -9.57 9.60 -22.00
N GLY A 15 -10.85 9.61 -22.37
CA GLY A 15 -11.97 9.70 -21.42
C GLY A 15 -12.46 8.36 -20.84
N GLY A 16 -12.32 7.26 -21.59
CA GLY A 16 -12.82 5.95 -21.17
C GLY A 16 -11.94 5.23 -20.15
N ASP A 17 -10.63 5.49 -20.16
CA ASP A 17 -9.66 4.84 -19.30
C ASP A 17 -9.74 5.37 -17.86
N ARG A 18 -9.75 6.71 -17.74
CA ARG A 18 -9.85 7.41 -16.44
C ARG A 18 -11.14 7.10 -15.69
N SER A 19 -12.24 6.86 -16.41
CA SER A 19 -13.51 6.46 -15.78
C SER A 19 -13.47 5.04 -15.22
N LYS A 20 -12.77 4.11 -15.89
CA LYS A 20 -12.61 2.73 -15.40
C LYS A 20 -11.67 2.67 -14.20
N GLU A 21 -10.59 3.44 -14.24
CA GLU A 21 -9.68 3.61 -13.11
C GLU A 21 -10.42 4.15 -11.88
N ALA A 22 -11.23 5.20 -12.05
CA ALA A 22 -12.02 5.76 -10.95
C ALA A 22 -13.00 4.73 -10.34
N VAL A 23 -13.69 3.96 -11.18
CA VAL A 23 -14.59 2.88 -10.71
C VAL A 23 -13.81 1.79 -9.97
N GLY A 24 -12.64 1.41 -10.48
CA GLY A 24 -11.76 0.44 -9.82
C GLY A 24 -11.28 0.91 -8.44
N MET A 25 -10.90 2.18 -8.33
CA MET A 25 -10.48 2.77 -7.05
C MET A 25 -11.62 2.78 -6.02
N MET A 26 -12.84 3.15 -6.44
CA MET A 26 -14.00 3.11 -5.54
C MET A 26 -14.35 1.67 -5.10
N ALA A 27 -14.24 0.70 -6.00
CA ALA A 27 -14.51 -0.70 -5.69
C ALA A 27 -13.48 -1.28 -4.71
N LEU A 28 -12.19 -0.90 -4.86
CA LEU A 28 -11.15 -1.26 -3.92
C LEU A 28 -11.44 -0.71 -2.53
N HIS A 29 -11.76 0.60 -2.46
CA HIS A 29 -12.08 1.26 -1.20
C HIS A 29 -13.24 0.59 -0.47
N GLU A 30 -14.33 0.30 -1.20
CA GLU A 30 -15.52 -0.34 -0.62
C GLU A 30 -15.24 -1.78 -0.15
N SER A 31 -14.38 -2.51 -0.87
CA SER A 31 -13.95 -3.85 -0.46
C SER A 31 -13.15 -3.81 0.85
N LEU A 32 -12.21 -2.86 0.97
CA LEU A 32 -11.41 -2.64 2.18
C LEU A 32 -12.29 -2.24 3.36
N ARG A 33 -13.26 -1.36 3.13
CA ARG A 33 -14.26 -0.96 4.12
C ARG A 33 -15.09 -2.16 4.60
N THR A 34 -15.55 -2.99 3.68
CA THR A 34 -16.38 -4.17 3.99
C THR A 34 -15.64 -5.19 4.86
N ILE A 35 -14.34 -5.40 4.61
CA ILE A 35 -13.49 -6.28 5.43
C ILE A 35 -13.49 -5.81 6.89
N CYS A 36 -13.25 -4.51 7.13
CA CYS A 36 -13.27 -3.96 8.48
C CYS A 36 -14.68 -3.95 9.08
N PHE A 37 -15.72 -3.65 8.28
CA PHE A 37 -17.09 -3.58 8.77
C PHE A 37 -17.58 -4.93 9.32
N ASN A 38 -17.24 -6.02 8.63
CA ASN A 38 -17.64 -7.38 8.98
C ASN A 38 -16.69 -8.06 9.99
N SER A 39 -15.73 -7.33 10.56
CA SER A 39 -14.75 -7.87 11.50
C SER A 39 -14.40 -6.90 12.63
N ASP A 40 -13.57 -7.39 13.55
CA ASP A 40 -12.98 -6.59 14.63
C ASP A 40 -11.69 -5.87 14.21
N TRP A 41 -11.37 -5.85 12.91
CA TRP A 41 -10.18 -5.17 12.41
C TRP A 41 -10.38 -3.65 12.41
N ASN A 42 -9.43 -2.92 12.98
CA ASN A 42 -9.48 -1.45 13.02
C ASN A 42 -9.16 -0.80 11.68
N TYR A 43 -8.34 -1.44 10.86
CA TYR A 43 -7.97 -0.95 9.53
C TYR A 43 -7.68 -2.11 8.57
N SER A 44 -7.77 -1.81 7.27
CA SER A 44 -7.40 -2.70 6.17
C SER A 44 -6.62 -1.89 5.14
N VAL A 45 -5.67 -2.53 4.47
CA VAL A 45 -4.76 -1.87 3.52
C VAL A 45 -4.55 -2.78 2.32
N PHE A 46 -4.44 -2.17 1.15
CA PHE A 46 -4.03 -2.84 -0.07
C PHE A 46 -2.74 -2.22 -0.63
N TRP A 47 -1.75 -3.09 -0.85
CA TRP A 47 -0.51 -2.74 -1.54
C TRP A 47 -0.41 -3.48 -2.86
N THR A 48 0.06 -2.79 -3.90
CA THR A 48 0.30 -3.37 -5.21
C THR A 48 1.79 -3.53 -5.47
N ILE A 49 2.17 -4.67 -6.05
CA ILE A 49 3.54 -4.94 -6.48
C ILE A 49 3.77 -4.21 -7.80
N ARG A 50 4.72 -3.27 -7.82
CA ARG A 50 5.10 -2.54 -9.04
C ARG A 50 6.61 -2.58 -9.27
N PRO A 51 7.07 -2.41 -10.53
CA PRO A 51 8.48 -2.21 -10.80
C PRO A 51 8.97 -0.89 -10.20
N ARG A 52 10.16 -0.92 -9.61
CA ARG A 52 10.89 0.26 -9.18
C ARG A 52 11.32 1.07 -10.41
N PRO A 53 11.03 2.38 -10.45
CA PRO A 53 11.58 3.25 -11.49
C PRO A 53 13.11 3.18 -11.44
N ARG A 54 13.74 2.58 -12.45
CA ARG A 54 15.21 2.59 -12.55
C ARG A 54 15.62 3.99 -12.98
N VAL A 55 16.42 4.69 -12.17
CA VAL A 55 17.06 5.93 -12.60
C VAL A 55 18.00 5.59 -13.76
N ARG A 56 17.85 6.27 -14.89
CA ARG A 56 18.68 6.06 -16.09
C ARG A 56 20.13 6.47 -15.77
N ALA A 57 20.94 5.52 -15.30
CA ALA A 57 22.37 5.68 -15.16
C ALA A 57 23.08 4.36 -15.48
N GLY A 58 23.70 4.34 -16.67
CA GLY A 58 24.92 3.61 -17.06
C GLY A 58 25.13 2.17 -16.58
N ASN A 59 25.12 1.24 -17.55
CA ASN A 59 25.61 -0.14 -17.49
C ASN A 59 24.93 -1.07 -16.47
N CYS A 60 23.92 -1.81 -16.93
CA CYS A 60 23.40 -3.00 -16.23
C CYS A 60 23.63 -4.28 -17.04
N ASN A 61 24.90 -4.67 -17.22
CA ASN A 61 25.26 -6.07 -17.55
C ASN A 61 25.27 -6.95 -16.29
N LYS A 62 24.25 -6.80 -15.42
CA LYS A 62 23.94 -7.78 -14.40
C LYS A 62 22.49 -8.17 -14.60
N VAL A 63 22.31 -9.26 -15.34
CA VAL A 63 21.12 -10.12 -15.25
C VAL A 63 21.10 -10.60 -13.80
N GLY A 64 20.51 -9.79 -12.93
CA GLY A 64 20.24 -10.11 -11.55
C GLY A 64 18.75 -9.91 -11.38
N ASP A 65 18.05 -11.03 -11.25
CA ASP A 65 16.70 -11.18 -10.71
C ASP A 65 15.73 -10.01 -10.95
N GLU A 66 14.86 -10.15 -11.94
CA GLU A 66 13.75 -9.22 -12.17
C GLU A 66 12.90 -8.91 -10.90
N ASN A 67 12.92 -9.79 -9.90
CA ASN A 67 12.25 -9.61 -8.61
C ASN A 67 12.91 -8.57 -7.69
N GLY A 68 14.24 -8.39 -7.71
CA GLY A 68 14.96 -7.39 -6.89
C GLY A 68 14.66 -5.94 -7.28
N SER A 69 14.00 -5.75 -8.42
CA SER A 69 13.51 -4.46 -8.89
C SER A 69 12.05 -4.18 -8.47
N LEU A 70 11.34 -5.09 -7.79
CA LEU A 70 9.93 -4.90 -7.43
C LEU A 70 9.77 -4.25 -6.04
N MET A 71 8.67 -3.53 -5.85
CA MET A 71 8.34 -2.84 -4.61
C MET A 71 6.83 -2.92 -4.33
N LEU A 72 6.45 -2.92 -3.05
CA LEU A 72 5.07 -2.79 -2.63
C LEU A 72 4.75 -1.31 -2.51
N MET A 73 3.78 -0.86 -3.30
CA MET A 73 3.29 0.50 -3.33
C MET A 73 1.91 0.55 -2.69
N TRP A 74 1.71 1.47 -1.74
CA TRP A 74 0.38 1.73 -1.20
C TRP A 74 -0.57 2.15 -2.32
N GLU A 75 -1.71 1.48 -2.42
CA GLU A 75 -2.75 1.84 -3.39
C GLU A 75 -3.96 2.44 -2.69
N ASP A 76 -4.47 1.78 -1.64
CA ASP A 76 -5.54 2.32 -0.82
C ASP A 76 -5.55 1.67 0.58
N GLY A 77 -6.27 2.30 1.51
CA GLY A 77 -6.51 1.76 2.83
C GLY A 77 -7.78 2.34 3.45
N PHE A 78 -8.41 1.56 4.32
CA PHE A 78 -9.52 1.99 5.13
C PHE A 78 -9.14 1.90 6.60
N CYS A 79 -9.33 2.99 7.35
CA CYS A 79 -9.15 3.01 8.81
C CYS A 79 -10.48 3.38 9.44
N ARG A 80 -11.01 2.51 10.30
CA ARG A 80 -12.23 2.80 11.08
C ARG A 80 -11.90 3.95 12.04
N SER A 81 -12.70 5.00 12.00
CA SER A 81 -12.64 6.04 13.02
C SER A 81 -13.32 5.47 14.27
N ARG A 82 -12.54 5.15 15.30
CA ARG A 82 -13.13 4.87 16.61
C ARG A 82 -13.35 6.24 17.26
N GLU A 83 -14.59 6.69 17.29
CA GLU A 83 -14.97 7.79 18.19
C GLU A 83 -14.43 7.42 19.57
N ALA A 84 -13.61 8.29 20.15
CA ALA A 84 -12.81 8.04 21.35
C ALA A 84 -13.58 7.27 22.43
N ALA A 85 -13.48 5.95 22.43
CA ALA A 85 -14.02 5.08 23.45
C ALA A 85 -12.89 4.83 24.45
N ASP A 86 -12.89 5.67 25.48
CA ASP A 86 -12.30 5.45 26.79
C ASP A 86 -10.79 5.18 26.86
N CYS A 87 -10.00 6.24 26.63
CA CYS A 87 -8.86 6.52 27.50
C CYS A 87 -8.58 8.03 27.48
N LEU A 88 -9.03 8.71 28.55
CA LEU A 88 -8.40 9.95 28.99
C LEU A 88 -6.90 9.71 29.17
N ASP A 89 -6.12 10.75 28.89
CA ASP A 89 -4.65 10.85 28.90
C ASP A 89 -4.00 10.39 27.57
N GLU A 90 -3.36 11.24 26.75
CA GLU A 90 -2.42 12.29 27.11
C GLU A 90 -2.47 13.44 26.09
N MET A 91 -2.75 14.65 26.58
CA MET A 91 -2.32 16.01 26.18
C MET A 91 -1.94 16.43 24.73
N ASN A 92 -2.14 15.62 23.68
CA ASN A 92 -1.92 16.02 22.26
C ASN A 92 -2.76 15.25 21.20
N GLY A 93 -3.81 14.53 21.61
CA GLY A 93 -5.05 14.37 20.81
C GLY A 93 -5.02 13.63 19.45
N GLU A 94 -4.07 12.72 19.18
CA GLU A 94 -4.08 11.94 17.92
C GLU A 94 -4.12 10.42 18.16
N ASP A 95 -5.09 9.76 17.52
CA ASP A 95 -5.30 8.31 17.58
C ASP A 95 -4.04 7.55 17.11
N PRO A 96 -3.42 6.71 17.97
CA PRO A 96 -2.20 5.98 17.63
C PRO A 96 -2.36 5.05 16.43
N ILE A 97 -3.56 4.51 16.20
CA ILE A 97 -3.87 3.67 15.04
C ILE A 97 -3.82 4.53 13.78
N ARG A 98 -4.49 5.69 13.81
CA ARG A 98 -4.54 6.63 12.69
C ARG A 98 -3.16 7.19 12.34
N LYS A 99 -2.34 7.42 13.36
CA LYS A 99 -0.93 7.83 13.20
C LYS A 99 -0.09 6.73 12.54
N ALA A 100 -0.22 5.48 12.99
CA ALA A 100 0.48 4.35 12.37
C ALA A 100 0.01 4.13 10.91
N PHE A 101 -1.30 4.20 10.67
CA PHE A 101 -1.90 4.09 9.34
C PHE A 101 -1.37 5.16 8.38
N SER A 102 -1.32 6.42 8.82
CA SER A 102 -0.78 7.53 8.03
C SER A 102 0.71 7.38 7.74
N LYS A 103 1.49 6.82 8.67
CA LYS A 103 2.90 6.49 8.41
C LYS A 103 3.04 5.36 7.40
N MET A 104 2.20 4.33 7.49
CA MET A 104 2.24 3.18 6.59
C MET A 104 1.90 3.56 5.14
N SER A 105 1.04 4.56 4.91
CA SER A 105 0.62 4.97 3.56
C SER A 105 1.72 5.62 2.71
N ILE A 106 2.74 6.16 3.36
CA ILE A 106 3.93 6.72 2.69
C ILE A 106 5.14 5.79 2.77
N GLN A 107 5.03 4.67 3.48
CA GLN A 107 6.12 3.74 3.66
C GLN A 107 6.30 2.87 2.42
N LEU A 108 7.57 2.65 2.07
CA LEU A 108 7.94 1.81 0.95
C LEU A 108 8.55 0.49 1.43
N TYR A 109 8.10 -0.61 0.83
CA TYR A 109 8.62 -1.94 1.12
C TYR A 109 9.18 -2.58 -0.15
N ASN A 110 10.32 -3.26 0.00
CA ASN A 110 10.95 -4.01 -1.09
C ASN A 110 10.28 -5.37 -1.23
N TYR A 111 10.04 -5.82 -2.46
CA TYR A 111 9.49 -7.16 -2.69
C TYR A 111 10.54 -8.23 -2.31
N GLY A 112 10.13 -9.29 -1.62
CA GLY A 112 11.04 -10.34 -1.13
C GLY A 112 11.84 -10.01 0.13
N GLU A 113 11.74 -8.77 0.66
CA GLU A 113 12.48 -8.34 1.84
C GLU A 113 11.55 -7.85 2.95
N GLY A 114 11.99 -8.00 4.21
CA GLY A 114 11.16 -7.68 5.38
C GLY A 114 9.89 -8.52 5.45
N LEU A 115 9.01 -8.23 6.41
CA LEU A 115 7.77 -8.99 6.61
C LEU A 115 6.87 -8.92 5.37
N MET A 116 6.50 -7.71 4.97
CA MET A 116 5.52 -7.49 3.89
C MET A 116 6.05 -8.01 2.55
N GLY A 117 7.33 -7.78 2.26
CA GLY A 117 7.96 -8.24 1.03
C GLY A 117 8.07 -9.76 0.95
N LYS A 118 8.45 -10.43 2.05
CA LYS A 118 8.50 -11.91 2.06
C LYS A 118 7.12 -12.55 1.97
N VAL A 119 6.12 -12.04 2.69
CA VAL A 119 4.74 -12.55 2.58
C VAL A 119 4.23 -12.44 1.15
N ALA A 120 4.52 -11.33 0.46
CA ALA A 120 4.21 -11.16 -0.94
C ALA A 120 4.97 -12.12 -1.87
N SER A 121 6.28 -12.35 -1.63
CA SER A 121 7.09 -13.25 -2.46
C SER A 121 6.74 -14.71 -2.30
N ASP A 122 6.47 -15.12 -1.07
CA ASP A 122 6.14 -16.49 -0.70
C ASP A 122 4.68 -16.82 -1.05
N LYS A 123 3.89 -15.80 -1.44
CA LYS A 123 2.47 -15.89 -1.81
C LYS A 123 1.65 -16.59 -0.72
N CYS A 124 1.91 -16.24 0.52
CA CYS A 124 1.32 -16.87 1.71
C CYS A 124 0.53 -15.87 2.55
N HIS A 125 -0.14 -16.36 3.60
CA HIS A 125 -0.79 -15.53 4.61
C HIS A 125 -0.05 -15.67 5.94
N LYS A 126 0.14 -14.55 6.65
CA LYS A 126 0.85 -14.52 7.93
C LYS A 126 0.11 -13.66 8.95
N TRP A 127 -0.09 -14.22 10.13
CA TRP A 127 -0.68 -13.53 11.28
C TRP A 127 0.43 -13.18 12.28
N VAL A 128 0.38 -11.98 12.83
CA VAL A 128 1.33 -11.51 13.84
C VAL A 128 0.52 -11.04 15.04
N PHE A 129 0.87 -11.54 16.22
CA PHE A 129 0.19 -11.23 17.47
C PHE A 129 1.16 -10.52 18.41
N LYS A 130 0.74 -9.38 18.96
CA LYS A 130 1.51 -8.70 20.01
C LYS A 130 1.34 -9.49 21.32
N GLY A 131 2.47 -9.91 21.92
CA GLY A 131 2.46 -10.59 23.21
C GLY A 131 2.06 -9.65 24.38
N PRO A 132 1.61 -10.20 25.53
CA PRO A 132 1.08 -9.43 26.65
C PRO A 132 2.11 -8.56 27.41
N THR A 133 3.42 -8.68 27.15
CA THR A 133 4.47 -8.07 27.99
C THR A 133 5.22 -6.89 27.37
N GLU A 134 4.95 -6.52 26.13
CA GLU A 134 5.70 -5.44 25.45
C GLU A 134 4.83 -4.20 25.25
N CYS A 135 4.48 -3.53 26.35
CA CYS A 135 3.93 -2.17 26.35
C CYS A 135 5.01 -1.14 25.98
N GLU A 136 5.78 -1.39 24.92
CA GLU A 136 6.63 -0.36 24.34
C GLU A 136 5.75 0.58 23.48
N PRO A 137 5.85 1.91 23.67
CA PRO A 137 5.02 2.90 22.99
C PRO A 137 5.28 2.99 21.48
N ASN A 138 6.33 2.32 20.97
CA ASN A 138 6.75 2.42 19.59
C ASN A 138 6.25 1.25 18.73
N ILE A 139 4.93 1.18 18.52
CA ILE A 139 4.25 0.18 17.67
C ILE A 139 4.88 0.12 16.27
N SER A 140 5.40 1.25 15.75
CA SER A 140 6.10 1.30 14.46
C SER A 140 7.36 0.43 14.42
N ASN A 141 8.12 0.36 15.51
CA ASN A 141 9.33 -0.46 15.55
C ASN A 141 8.98 -1.95 15.62
N TYR A 142 7.87 -2.32 16.25
CA TYR A 142 7.48 -3.72 16.38
C TYR A 142 7.27 -4.39 15.01
N TRP A 143 6.51 -3.79 14.10
CA TRP A 143 6.31 -4.35 12.74
C TRP A 143 7.60 -4.39 11.90
N GLN A 144 8.53 -3.47 12.19
CA GLN A 144 9.81 -3.37 11.51
C GLN A 144 10.86 -4.35 12.08
N SER A 145 10.82 -4.62 13.40
CA SER A 145 11.85 -5.32 14.19
C SER A 145 11.44 -6.72 14.66
N SER A 146 10.15 -7.09 14.61
CA SER A 146 9.63 -8.41 15.04
C SER A 146 10.19 -9.62 14.25
N PHE A 147 11.23 -9.43 13.45
CA PHE A 147 11.93 -10.45 12.67
C PHE A 147 13.45 -10.52 12.91
N ASP A 148 14.04 -9.65 13.73
CA ASP A 148 15.48 -9.75 14.09
C ASP A 148 15.72 -10.69 15.29
N ALA A 149 14.66 -11.20 15.92
CA ALA A 149 14.76 -12.19 16.99
C ALA A 149 14.55 -13.62 16.45
N VAL A 150 15.69 -14.21 16.04
CA VAL A 150 16.01 -15.65 15.82
C VAL A 150 15.14 -16.45 14.84
#